data_AF-A0A7S1XKS5-F1
#
_entry.id   AF-A0A7S1XKS5-F1
#
_cell.length_a   1.000
_cell.length_b   1.000
_cell.length_c   1.000
_cell.angle_alpha   90.00
_cell.angle_beta   90.00
_cell.angle_gamma   90.00
#
_symmetry.space_group_name_H-M   'P 1'
#
loop_
_entity.id
_entity.type
_entity.pdbx_description
1 polymer ?
#
loop_
_entity_poly.entity_id
_entity_poly.type
_entity_poly.pdbx_seq_one_letter_code
_entity_poly.pdbx_strand_id
1 'polypeptide(L)'
;MPGSGFADNFTAEGSKAAKMERTQEFRESSAAQNQPESYGANSIKEALCLEYVANFQDQFKELFPERKDLYIVAPNECGVEKMVCTTVRPTQLPYKSLYDMQSAALFLSHFLRYETLQDATKPPQVLPSSTRVLEWGVGDAFDMSVLLASYLIGAGYDAYVVYGTAPRWICVKDQTKVVCPIIAAEMEAAAAAAAAEAAAAAAES
;
A
#
# COMPACT_ATOMS: atom_id res chain seq x y z
N MET A 1 26.32 -18.90 4.90
CA MET A 1 25.09 -19.64 5.27
C MET A 1 24.40 -20.06 3.99
N PRO A 2 24.33 -21.35 3.66
CA PRO A 2 23.72 -21.83 2.42
C PRO A 2 22.19 -21.92 2.59
N GLY A 3 21.45 -21.45 1.58
CA GLY A 3 20.08 -21.87 1.27
C GLY A 3 18.97 -21.52 2.27
N SER A 4 18.49 -20.28 2.25
CA SER A 4 17.06 -20.04 2.51
C SER A 4 16.37 -19.94 1.15
N GLY A 5 15.73 -21.02 0.72
CA GLY A 5 14.81 -20.95 -0.42
C GLY A 5 13.83 -19.80 -0.20
N PHE A 6 13.59 -19.01 -1.24
CA PHE A 6 12.51 -18.04 -1.26
C PHE A 6 11.23 -18.78 -0.87
N ALA A 7 10.80 -18.63 0.39
CA ALA A 7 9.45 -18.99 0.74
C ALA A 7 8.58 -18.00 -0.03
N ASP A 8 7.98 -18.46 -1.12
CA ASP A 8 7.00 -17.67 -1.85
C ASP A 8 5.95 -17.20 -0.81
N ASN A 9 5.98 -15.91 -0.50
CA ASN A 9 5.03 -15.33 0.44
C ASN A 9 3.69 -15.24 -0.27
N PHE A 10 2.79 -16.15 0.04
CA PHE A 10 1.41 -16.08 -0.40
C PHE A 10 0.57 -15.33 0.63
N THR A 11 -0.39 -14.55 0.14
CA THR A 11 -1.54 -14.13 0.95
C THR A 11 -2.36 -15.36 1.37
N ALA A 12 -3.19 -15.23 2.41
CA ALA A 12 -4.12 -16.28 2.82
C ALA A 12 -5.09 -16.69 1.69
N GLU A 13 -5.35 -15.78 0.75
CA GLU A 13 -6.19 -16.00 -0.44
C GLU A 13 -5.40 -16.59 -1.64
N GLY A 14 -4.11 -16.90 -1.47
CA GLY A 14 -3.27 -17.51 -2.50
C GLY A 14 -2.64 -16.54 -3.51
N SER A 15 -2.85 -15.23 -3.38
CA SER A 15 -2.14 -14.22 -4.19
C SER A 15 -0.65 -14.21 -3.83
N LYS A 16 0.21 -14.26 -4.86
CA LYS A 16 1.68 -14.22 -4.77
C LYS A 16 2.19 -12.80 -4.97
N ALA A 17 3.32 -12.49 -4.35
CA ALA A 17 4.10 -11.29 -4.65
C ALA A 17 4.57 -11.31 -6.12
N ALA A 18 3.85 -10.59 -7.00
CA ALA A 18 4.12 -10.52 -8.44
C ALA A 18 4.61 -9.13 -8.89
N LYS A 19 4.78 -8.19 -7.95
CA LYS A 19 5.17 -6.80 -8.23
C LYS A 19 6.40 -6.68 -9.16
N MET A 20 7.46 -7.44 -8.88
CA MET A 20 8.71 -7.35 -9.63
C MET A 20 8.54 -7.81 -11.08
N GLU A 21 7.81 -8.91 -11.28
CA GLU A 21 7.48 -9.44 -12.60
C GLU A 21 6.64 -8.42 -13.39
N ARG A 22 5.57 -7.88 -12.79
CA ARG A 22 4.75 -6.82 -13.42
C ARG A 22 5.57 -5.58 -13.78
N THR A 23 6.53 -5.21 -12.95
CA THR A 23 7.41 -4.07 -13.22
C THR A 23 8.35 -4.36 -14.40
N GLN A 24 8.90 -5.56 -14.49
CA GLN A 24 9.76 -5.96 -15.61
C GLN A 24 8.96 -6.01 -16.92
N GLU A 25 7.81 -6.67 -16.91
CA GLU A 25 6.89 -6.71 -18.05
C GLU A 25 6.50 -5.29 -18.51
N PHE A 26 6.22 -4.40 -17.55
CA PHE A 26 5.92 -3.01 -17.87
C PHE A 26 7.08 -2.31 -18.58
N ARG A 27 8.32 -2.47 -18.11
CA ARG A 27 9.51 -1.87 -18.72
C ARG A 27 9.76 -2.38 -20.13
N GLU A 28 9.45 -3.64 -20.40
CA GLU A 28 9.58 -4.25 -21.72
C GLU A 28 8.42 -3.89 -22.67
N SER A 29 7.29 -3.46 -22.11
CA SER A 29 6.11 -3.08 -22.88
C SER A 29 6.29 -1.73 -23.61
N SER A 30 5.57 -1.57 -24.72
CA SER A 30 5.47 -0.27 -25.42
C SER A 30 4.81 0.82 -24.56
N ALA A 31 4.10 0.46 -23.48
CA ALA A 31 3.50 1.42 -22.56
C ALA A 31 4.54 2.19 -21.74
N ALA A 32 5.74 1.62 -21.54
CA ALA A 32 6.86 2.33 -20.92
C ALA A 32 7.35 3.52 -21.77
N GLN A 33 7.28 3.40 -23.09
CA GLN A 33 7.70 4.46 -24.02
C GLN A 33 6.71 5.63 -24.07
N ASN A 34 5.45 5.38 -23.71
CA ASN A 34 4.38 6.38 -23.68
C ASN A 34 4.23 7.06 -22.31
N GLN A 35 5.21 6.90 -21.40
CA GLN A 35 5.15 7.55 -20.09
C GLN A 35 5.58 9.01 -20.16
N PRO A 36 5.03 9.87 -19.28
CA PRO A 36 5.56 11.21 -19.08
C PRO A 36 7.07 11.18 -18.74
N GLU A 37 7.81 12.13 -19.29
CA GLU A 37 9.27 12.25 -19.12
C GLU A 37 9.68 12.31 -17.64
N SER A 38 8.81 12.84 -16.76
CA SER A 38 9.04 12.89 -15.31
C SER A 38 9.27 11.51 -14.67
N TYR A 39 8.73 10.44 -15.25
CA TYR A 39 8.95 9.08 -14.77
C TYR A 39 10.22 8.45 -15.35
N GLY A 40 10.62 8.84 -16.56
CA GLY A 40 11.79 8.31 -17.26
C GLY A 40 13.10 9.04 -16.96
N ALA A 41 13.05 10.23 -16.38
CA ALA A 41 14.23 11.03 -16.07
C ALA A 41 14.10 11.78 -14.73
N ASN A 42 15.27 12.13 -14.16
CA ASN A 42 15.37 13.03 -13.02
C ASN A 42 15.60 14.46 -13.51
N SER A 43 14.81 15.39 -12.99
CA SER A 43 15.09 16.81 -13.12
C SER A 43 16.36 17.19 -12.34
N ILE A 44 16.96 18.34 -12.68
CA ILE A 44 18.16 18.86 -11.99
C ILE A 44 17.93 18.97 -10.47
N LYS A 45 16.72 19.38 -10.07
CA LYS A 45 16.35 19.50 -8.65
C LYS A 45 16.26 18.13 -7.98
N GLU A 46 15.65 17.13 -8.63
CA GLU A 46 15.58 15.78 -8.09
C GLU A 46 16.97 15.14 -7.97
N ALA A 47 17.83 15.32 -8.99
CA ALA A 47 19.20 14.83 -8.95
C ALA A 47 19.98 15.43 -7.77
N LEU A 48 19.89 16.75 -7.58
CA LEU A 48 20.52 17.43 -6.45
C LEU A 48 19.96 16.92 -5.09
N CYS A 49 18.64 16.71 -5.00
CA CYS A 49 18.05 16.11 -3.80
C CYS A 49 18.59 14.69 -3.53
N LEU A 50 18.77 13.87 -4.56
CA LEU A 50 19.34 12.53 -4.41
C LEU A 50 20.78 12.56 -3.91
N GLU A 51 21.60 13.51 -4.37
CA GLU A 51 22.96 13.71 -3.85
C GLU A 51 22.96 14.07 -2.35
N TYR A 52 22.09 14.99 -1.94
CA TYR A 52 21.95 15.33 -0.51
C TYR A 52 21.48 14.15 0.33
N VAL A 53 20.53 13.37 -0.18
CA VAL A 53 20.02 12.18 0.50
C VAL A 53 21.10 11.10 0.61
N ALA A 54 21.90 10.89 -0.43
CA ALA A 54 23.01 9.92 -0.41
C ALA A 54 24.03 10.29 0.67
N ASN A 55 24.47 11.56 0.70
CA ASN A 55 25.39 12.04 1.74
C ASN A 55 24.80 11.89 3.16
N PHE A 56 23.50 12.15 3.33
CA PHE A 56 22.84 11.94 4.62
C PHE A 56 22.80 10.47 5.02
N GLN A 57 22.53 9.55 4.08
CA GLN A 57 22.53 8.11 4.35
C GLN A 57 23.92 7.62 4.76
N ASP A 58 24.98 8.10 4.11
CA ASP A 58 26.36 7.72 4.46
C ASP A 58 26.73 8.20 5.87
N GLN A 59 26.41 9.46 6.20
CA GLN A 59 26.60 9.99 7.55
C GLN A 59 25.79 9.22 8.59
N PHE A 60 24.55 8.84 8.26
CA PHE A 60 23.69 8.07 9.17
C PHE A 60 24.26 6.68 9.45
N LYS A 61 24.78 6.00 8.42
CA LYS A 61 25.43 4.68 8.55
C LYS A 61 26.69 4.76 9.40
N GLU A 62 27.50 5.81 9.22
CA GLU A 62 28.71 6.03 10.01
C GLU A 62 28.38 6.27 11.50
N LEU A 63 27.36 7.09 11.77
CA LEU A 63 26.93 7.42 13.13
C LEU A 63 26.20 6.26 13.83
N PHE A 64 25.48 5.42 13.08
CA PHE A 64 24.62 4.37 13.63
C PHE A 64 24.78 3.02 12.89
N PRO A 65 25.94 2.35 12.99
CA PRO A 65 26.26 1.16 12.20
C PRO A 65 25.37 -0.07 12.51
N GLU A 66 24.77 -0.13 13.71
CA GLU A 66 23.89 -1.23 14.11
C GLU A 66 22.44 -1.04 13.63
N ARG A 67 22.07 0.15 13.14
CA ARG A 67 20.71 0.42 12.67
C ARG A 67 20.52 -0.05 11.24
N LYS A 68 19.29 -0.40 10.89
CA LYS A 68 18.92 -0.72 9.50
C LYS A 68 19.06 0.51 8.61
N ASP A 69 19.41 0.25 7.35
CA ASP A 69 19.47 1.26 6.31
C ASP A 69 18.12 1.98 6.12
N LEU A 70 18.19 3.28 5.87
CA LEU A 70 17.03 4.12 5.68
C LEU A 70 16.44 3.94 4.28
N TYR A 71 15.13 3.72 4.19
CA TYR A 71 14.41 3.59 2.92
C TYR A 71 13.96 4.98 2.44
N ILE A 72 14.91 5.77 1.93
CA ILE A 72 14.67 7.15 1.46
C ILE A 72 14.63 7.21 -0.07
N VAL A 73 15.36 6.33 -0.75
CA VAL A 73 15.45 6.27 -2.20
C VAL A 73 14.96 4.91 -2.66
N ALA A 74 14.09 4.90 -3.67
CA ALA A 74 13.63 3.69 -4.33
C ALA A 74 13.44 3.95 -5.83
N PRO A 75 13.73 2.97 -6.70
CA PRO A 75 13.39 3.07 -8.10
C PRO A 75 11.88 3.01 -8.31
N ASN A 76 11.41 3.78 -9.29
CA ASN A 76 10.04 3.73 -9.76
C ASN A 76 9.81 2.55 -10.73
N GLU A 77 8.59 2.46 -11.26
CA GLU A 77 8.22 1.45 -12.26
C GLU A 77 9.11 1.48 -13.52
N CYS A 78 9.62 2.65 -13.91
CA CYS A 78 10.56 2.84 -15.03
C CYS A 78 12.02 2.50 -14.67
N GLY A 79 12.33 2.22 -13.41
CA GLY A 79 13.68 1.92 -12.94
C GLY A 79 14.53 3.14 -12.61
N VAL A 80 13.93 4.33 -12.55
CA VAL A 80 14.61 5.58 -12.19
C VAL A 80 14.53 5.75 -10.68
N GLU A 81 15.68 5.97 -10.03
CA GLU A 81 15.75 6.26 -8.61
C GLU A 81 15.09 7.60 -8.30
N LYS A 82 14.12 7.56 -7.39
CA LYS A 82 13.39 8.72 -6.89
C LYS A 82 13.43 8.70 -5.36
N MET A 83 13.33 9.89 -4.77
CA MET A 83 13.12 10.00 -3.33
C MET A 83 11.71 9.48 -3.00
N VAL A 84 11.57 8.62 -2.01
CA VAL A 84 10.29 8.00 -1.64
C VAL A 84 9.19 9.05 -1.42
N CYS A 85 9.51 10.19 -0.82
CA CYS A 85 8.57 11.28 -0.60
C CYS A 85 7.97 11.87 -1.89
N THR A 86 8.66 11.79 -3.04
CA THR A 86 8.13 12.31 -4.31
C THR A 86 7.06 11.40 -4.92
N THR A 87 6.87 10.19 -4.39
CA THR A 87 5.78 9.29 -4.81
C THR A 87 4.42 9.72 -4.26
N VAL A 88 4.42 10.45 -3.13
CA VAL A 88 3.20 11.01 -2.53
C VAL A 88 2.81 12.27 -3.31
N ARG A 89 1.77 12.15 -4.13
CA ARG A 89 1.27 13.26 -4.95
C ARG A 89 -0.14 13.64 -4.49
N PRO A 90 -0.32 14.82 -3.88
CA PRO A 90 -1.64 15.28 -3.45
C PRO A 90 -2.65 15.20 -4.61
N THR A 91 -3.66 14.36 -4.44
CA THR A 91 -4.64 14.05 -5.50
C THR A 91 -6.03 14.14 -4.92
N GLN A 92 -6.81 15.11 -5.41
CA GLN A 92 -8.21 15.29 -5.00
C GLN A 92 -9.14 14.70 -6.04
N LEU A 93 -9.97 13.74 -5.63
CA LEU A 93 -11.00 13.16 -6.50
C LEU A 93 -12.27 14.02 -6.51
N PRO A 94 -13.06 14.05 -7.60
CA PRO A 94 -14.30 14.82 -7.68
C PRO A 94 -15.48 14.13 -6.96
N TYR A 95 -15.21 13.34 -5.92
CA TYR A 95 -16.20 12.58 -5.16
C TYR A 95 -16.15 12.97 -3.70
N LYS A 96 -17.18 13.69 -3.23
CA LYS A 96 -17.26 14.18 -1.85
C LYS A 96 -17.26 13.06 -0.81
N SER A 97 -17.79 11.89 -1.15
CA SER A 97 -17.77 10.71 -0.28
C SER A 97 -16.35 10.23 0.03
N LEU A 98 -15.36 10.54 -0.81
CA LEU A 98 -13.96 10.14 -0.62
C LEU A 98 -13.13 11.20 0.12
N TYR A 99 -13.75 12.26 0.63
CA TYR A 99 -13.06 13.25 1.47
C TYR A 99 -13.01 12.85 2.94
N ASP A 100 -13.80 11.85 3.31
CA ASP A 100 -13.73 11.23 4.62
C ASP A 100 -12.65 10.13 4.64
N MET A 101 -11.87 10.08 5.73
CA MET A 101 -10.71 9.18 5.84
C MET A 101 -11.13 7.71 5.75
N GLN A 102 -12.16 7.33 6.50
CA GLN A 102 -12.66 5.97 6.58
C GLN A 102 -13.24 5.55 5.24
N SER A 103 -14.00 6.43 4.61
CA SER A 103 -14.60 6.19 3.29
C SER A 103 -13.54 6.01 2.20
N ALA A 104 -12.47 6.81 2.20
CA ALA A 104 -11.35 6.67 1.28
C ALA A 104 -10.58 5.36 1.49
N ALA A 105 -10.31 4.98 2.75
CA ALA A 105 -9.65 3.72 3.07
C ALA A 105 -10.48 2.51 2.65
N LEU A 106 -11.79 2.54 2.91
CA LEU A 106 -12.72 1.49 2.52
C LEU A 106 -12.78 1.35 0.99
N PHE A 107 -12.86 2.46 0.27
CA PHE A 107 -12.82 2.47 -1.19
C PHE A 107 -11.54 1.81 -1.73
N LEU A 108 -10.37 2.20 -1.20
CA LEU A 108 -9.10 1.62 -1.64
C LEU A 108 -8.99 0.13 -1.32
N SER A 109 -9.49 -0.32 -0.17
CA SER A 109 -9.50 -1.74 0.19
C SER A 109 -10.35 -2.62 -0.72
N HIS A 110 -11.39 -2.05 -1.34
CA HIS A 110 -12.23 -2.75 -2.30
C HIS A 110 -11.72 -2.61 -3.74
N PHE A 111 -11.07 -1.49 -4.07
CA PHE A 111 -10.58 -1.20 -5.41
C PHE A 111 -9.25 -1.92 -5.72
N LEU A 112 -8.35 -1.99 -4.74
CA LEU A 112 -7.04 -2.63 -4.91
C LEU A 112 -7.03 -4.04 -4.31
N ARG A 113 -6.51 -4.99 -5.08
CA ARG A 113 -6.16 -6.30 -4.54
C ARG A 113 -4.83 -6.21 -3.79
N TYR A 114 -4.85 -6.63 -2.53
CA TYR A 114 -3.64 -6.69 -1.72
C TYR A 114 -2.73 -7.84 -2.18
N GLU A 115 -1.44 -7.55 -2.35
CA GLU A 115 -0.39 -8.55 -2.50
C GLU A 115 0.66 -8.43 -1.39
N THR A 116 1.36 -9.53 -1.12
CA THR A 116 2.45 -9.59 -0.15
C THR A 116 3.74 -8.97 -0.72
N LEU A 117 4.62 -8.53 0.19
CA LEU A 117 6.00 -8.21 -0.16
C LEU A 117 6.75 -9.47 -0.61
N GLN A 118 7.62 -9.32 -1.60
CA GLN A 118 8.48 -10.41 -2.07
C GLN A 118 9.39 -10.92 -0.94
N ASP A 119 10.01 -10.00 -0.19
CA ASP A 119 10.75 -10.29 1.05
C ASP A 119 9.99 -9.64 2.21
N ALA A 120 9.50 -10.45 3.16
CA ALA A 120 8.75 -9.96 4.31
C ALA A 120 9.60 -9.16 5.31
N THR A 121 10.93 -9.24 5.21
CA THR A 121 11.86 -8.61 6.17
C THR A 121 12.46 -7.30 5.68
N LYS A 122 12.27 -6.98 4.39
CA LYS A 122 12.86 -5.83 3.71
C LYS A 122 11.78 -4.96 3.06
N PRO A 123 12.03 -3.65 2.90
CA PRO A 123 11.15 -2.80 2.11
C PRO A 123 11.15 -3.23 0.64
N PRO A 124 10.13 -2.83 -0.14
CA PRO A 124 10.03 -3.22 -1.54
C PRO A 124 11.20 -2.64 -2.36
N GLN A 125 11.67 -3.42 -3.33
CA GLN A 125 12.77 -2.98 -4.21
C GLN A 125 12.33 -1.90 -5.19
N VAL A 126 11.05 -1.82 -5.52
CA VAL A 126 10.45 -0.85 -6.43
C VAL A 126 9.27 -0.23 -5.74
N LEU A 127 9.20 1.10 -5.77
CA LEU A 127 8.04 1.86 -5.29
C LEU A 127 7.35 2.52 -6.50
N PRO A 128 6.30 1.90 -7.05
CA PRO A 128 5.58 2.42 -8.21
C PRO A 128 4.85 3.73 -7.88
N SER A 129 4.59 4.53 -8.91
CA SER A 129 3.74 5.71 -8.79
C SER A 129 2.28 5.36 -8.49
N SER A 130 1.55 6.28 -7.85
CA SER A 130 0.12 6.11 -7.56
C SER A 130 -0.72 5.85 -8.82
N THR A 131 -0.36 6.48 -9.95
CA THR A 131 -0.97 6.22 -11.26
C THR A 131 -0.83 4.76 -11.66
N ARG A 132 0.38 4.20 -11.50
CA ARG A 132 0.67 2.82 -11.89
C ARG A 132 -0.05 1.79 -11.01
N VAL A 133 -0.09 2.05 -9.70
CA VAL A 133 -0.82 1.19 -8.74
C VAL A 133 -2.30 1.13 -9.09
N LEU A 134 -2.91 2.26 -9.46
CA LEU A 134 -4.30 2.32 -9.88
C LEU A 134 -4.55 1.55 -11.19
N GLU A 135 -3.64 1.65 -12.16
CA GLU A 135 -3.74 0.91 -13.42
C GLU A 135 -3.61 -0.61 -13.23
N TRP A 136 -2.70 -1.05 -12.35
CA TRP A 136 -2.55 -2.47 -12.04
C TRP A 136 -3.72 -3.03 -11.23
N GLY A 137 -4.38 -2.20 -10.41
CA GLY A 137 -5.43 -2.67 -9.49
C GLY A 137 -4.93 -3.63 -8.41
N VAL A 138 -3.60 -3.71 -8.21
CA VAL A 138 -2.93 -4.59 -7.27
C VAL A 138 -1.76 -3.83 -6.63
N GLY A 139 -1.57 -3.97 -5.32
CA GLY A 139 -0.46 -3.35 -4.61
C GLY A 139 -0.23 -3.95 -3.24
N ASP A 140 0.95 -3.66 -2.69
CA ASP A 140 1.32 -4.07 -1.33
C ASP A 140 0.96 -3.00 -0.29
N ALA A 141 1.36 -3.23 0.96
CA ALA A 141 1.11 -2.30 2.06
C ALA A 141 1.73 -0.91 1.83
N PHE A 142 2.86 -0.81 1.13
CA PHE A 142 3.50 0.47 0.82
C PHE A 142 2.70 1.22 -0.24
N ASP A 143 2.32 0.53 -1.32
CA ASP A 143 1.53 1.12 -2.41
C ASP A 143 0.18 1.66 -1.90
N MET A 144 -0.52 0.84 -1.11
CA MET A 144 -1.82 1.23 -0.54
C MET A 144 -1.67 2.44 0.41
N SER A 145 -0.60 2.47 1.21
CA SER A 145 -0.34 3.59 2.13
C SER A 145 0.00 4.88 1.38
N VAL A 146 0.85 4.82 0.35
CA VAL A 146 1.23 5.97 -0.48
C VAL A 146 0.00 6.51 -1.23
N LEU A 147 -0.83 5.63 -1.78
CA LEU A 147 -2.05 6.03 -2.47
C LEU A 147 -3.08 6.66 -1.52
N LEU A 148 -3.30 6.06 -0.35
CA LEU A 148 -4.21 6.62 0.66
C LEU A 148 -3.72 7.98 1.16
N ALA A 149 -2.44 8.11 1.50
CA ALA A 149 -1.85 9.38 1.91
C ALA A 149 -2.00 10.45 0.82
N SER A 150 -1.78 10.08 -0.45
CA SER A 150 -1.97 10.98 -1.60
C SER A 150 -3.39 11.53 -1.70
N TYR A 151 -4.42 10.70 -1.41
CA TYR A 151 -5.82 11.13 -1.40
C TYR A 151 -6.16 12.00 -0.19
N LEU A 152 -5.68 11.62 0.99
CA LEU A 152 -5.94 12.38 2.22
C LEU A 152 -5.30 13.77 2.17
N ILE A 153 -4.05 13.88 1.69
CA ILE A 153 -3.39 15.17 1.51
C ILE A 153 -4.13 16.01 0.46
N GLY A 154 -4.61 15.38 -0.61
CA GLY A 154 -5.45 16.05 -1.61
C GLY A 154 -6.79 16.57 -1.05
N ALA A 155 -7.35 15.90 -0.04
CA ALA A 155 -8.56 16.33 0.67
C ALA A 155 -8.27 17.36 1.79
N GLY A 156 -7.01 17.70 2.06
CA GLY A 156 -6.60 18.70 3.05
C GLY A 156 -6.20 18.15 4.42
N TYR A 157 -6.03 16.84 4.55
CA TYR A 157 -5.51 16.23 5.79
C TYR A 157 -3.98 16.30 5.84
N ASP A 158 -3.44 16.42 7.05
CA ASP A 158 -2.03 16.21 7.31
C ASP A 158 -1.77 14.71 7.48
N ALA A 159 -1.46 14.04 6.36
CA ALA A 159 -1.22 12.59 6.34
C ALA A 159 0.22 12.28 5.94
N TYR A 160 0.80 11.27 6.58
CA TYR A 160 2.18 10.84 6.39
C TYR A 160 2.25 9.31 6.29
N VAL A 161 3.24 8.81 5.55
CA VAL A 161 3.49 7.36 5.42
C VAL A 161 4.66 6.98 6.32
N VAL A 162 4.43 5.99 7.18
CA VAL A 162 5.47 5.39 8.03
C VAL A 162 5.58 3.91 7.66
N TYR A 163 6.80 3.40 7.63
CA TYR A 163 7.05 1.98 7.48
C TYR A 163 7.69 1.41 8.75
N GLY A 164 7.39 0.14 9.04
CA GLY A 164 7.83 -0.54 10.24
C GLY A 164 7.61 -2.04 10.15
N THR A 165 7.60 -2.71 11.30
CA THR A 165 7.37 -4.16 11.39
C THR A 165 5.93 -4.45 11.79
N ALA A 166 5.28 -5.39 11.10
CA ALA A 166 3.97 -5.88 11.46
C ALA A 166 3.98 -7.41 11.67
N PRO A 167 3.11 -7.96 12.55
CA PRO A 167 2.88 -9.38 12.67
C PRO A 167 2.54 -10.06 11.34
N ARG A 168 2.99 -11.30 11.16
CA ARG A 168 2.81 -12.07 9.92
C ARG A 168 1.36 -12.11 9.43
N TRP A 169 0.40 -12.37 10.32
CA TRP A 169 -1.02 -12.50 9.97
C TRP A 169 -1.60 -11.22 9.36
N ILE A 170 -1.09 -10.04 9.73
CA ILE A 170 -1.44 -8.77 9.08
C ILE A 170 -0.83 -8.73 7.68
N CYS A 171 0.47 -9.01 7.56
CA CYS A 171 1.19 -8.94 6.29
C CYS A 171 0.69 -9.92 5.24
N VAL A 172 0.10 -11.06 5.63
CA VAL A 172 -0.48 -12.06 4.71
C VAL A 172 -1.99 -11.90 4.51
N LYS A 173 -2.61 -10.85 5.08
CA LYS A 173 -4.07 -10.64 5.06
C LYS A 173 -4.83 -11.88 5.55
N ASP A 174 -4.38 -12.45 6.67
CA ASP A 174 -5.05 -13.61 7.27
C ASP A 174 -6.32 -13.17 8.01
N GLN A 175 -7.46 -13.53 7.43
CA GLN A 175 -8.80 -13.24 7.98
C GLN A 175 -9.46 -14.47 8.62
N THR A 176 -8.73 -15.56 8.86
CA THR A 176 -9.29 -16.80 9.44
C THR A 176 -9.94 -16.61 10.82
N LYS A 177 -9.53 -15.58 11.56
CA LYS A 177 -10.07 -15.21 12.88
C LYS A 177 -11.12 -14.10 12.81
N VAL A 178 -11.41 -13.57 11.62
CA VAL A 178 -12.42 -12.53 11.42
C VAL A 178 -13.75 -13.21 11.12
N VAL A 179 -14.80 -12.82 11.81
CA VAL A 179 -16.16 -13.33 11.53
C VAL A 179 -16.56 -12.85 10.15
N CYS A 180 -17.08 -13.78 9.32
CA CYS A 180 -17.57 -13.43 8.00
C CYS A 180 -18.66 -12.34 8.11
N PRO A 181 -18.52 -11.20 7.40
CA PRO A 181 -19.48 -10.09 7.48
C PRO A 181 -20.91 -10.51 7.15
N ILE A 182 -21.09 -11.47 6.23
CA ILE A 182 -22.41 -12.00 5.86
C ILE A 182 -23.04 -12.74 7.04
N ILE A 183 -22.27 -13.60 7.70
CA ILE A 183 -22.73 -14.35 8.88
C ILE A 183 -23.03 -13.38 10.03
N ALA A 184 -22.17 -12.38 10.24
CA ALA A 184 -22.40 -11.37 11.27
C ALA A 184 -23.69 -10.58 10.98
N ALA A 185 -23.92 -10.15 9.74
CA ALA A 185 -25.13 -9.43 9.35
C ALA A 185 -26.40 -10.29 9.47
N GLU A 186 -26.33 -11.57 9.12
CA GLU A 186 -27.44 -12.52 9.31
C GLU A 186 -27.75 -12.74 10.79
N MET A 187 -26.72 -12.86 11.65
CA MET A 187 -26.88 -12.96 13.10
C MET A 187 -27.48 -11.69 13.71
N GLU A 188 -27.04 -10.51 13.28
CA GLU A 188 -27.60 -9.22 13.71
C GLU A 188 -29.06 -9.05 13.26
N ALA A 189 -29.37 -9.40 12.01
CA ALA A 189 -30.74 -9.36 11.48
C ALA A 189 -31.66 -10.34 12.22
N ALA A 190 -31.19 -11.56 12.51
CA ALA A 190 -31.92 -12.55 13.29
C ALA A 190 -32.13 -12.09 14.75
N ALA A 191 -31.12 -11.48 15.37
CA ALA A 191 -31.24 -10.92 16.72
C ALA A 191 -32.22 -9.74 16.77
N ALA A 192 -32.22 -8.86 15.76
CA ALA A 192 -33.16 -7.76 15.65
C ALA A 192 -34.61 -8.27 15.45
N ALA A 193 -34.82 -9.30 14.63
CA ALA A 193 -36.12 -9.93 14.44
C ALA A 193 -36.64 -10.58 15.73
N ALA A 194 -35.79 -11.32 16.45
CA ALA A 194 -36.14 -11.94 17.73
C ALA A 194 -36.46 -10.89 18.82
N ALA A 195 -35.73 -9.76 18.84
CA ALA A 195 -36.01 -8.66 19.76
C ALA A 195 -37.35 -7.97 19.45
N ALA A 196 -37.71 -7.82 18.17
CA ALA A 196 -39.00 -7.27 17.76
C ALA A 196 -40.17 -8.20 18.13
N GLU A 197 -40.00 -9.51 17.99
CA GLU A 197 -41.01 -10.51 18.37
C GLU A 197 -41.22 -10.56 19.90
N ALA A 198 -40.13 -10.48 20.68
CA ALA A 198 -40.21 -10.38 22.14
C ALA A 198 -40.87 -9.07 22.63
N ALA A 199 -40.63 -7.96 21.94
CA ALA A 199 -41.27 -6.68 22.25
C ALA A 199 -42.78 -6.68 21.92
N ALA A 200 -43.19 -7.36 20.85
CA ALA A 200 -44.61 -7.53 20.51
C ALA A 200 -45.34 -8.40 21.55
N ALA A 201 -44.72 -9.49 21.99
CA ALA A 201 -45.30 -10.37 23.03
C ALA A 201 -45.45 -9.70 24.40
N ALA A 202 -44.59 -8.72 24.73
CA ALA A 202 -44.67 -7.96 25.97
C ALA A 202 -45.72 -6.81 25.95
N ALA A 203 -46.17 -6.39 24.77
CA ALA A 203 -47.19 -5.35 24.62
C ALA A 203 -48.63 -5.89 24.68
N GLU A 204 -48.80 -7.21 24.56
CA GLU A 204 -50.11 -7.90 24.62
C GLU A 204 -50.41 -8.47 26.02
N SER A 205 -49.53 -8.25 27.01
CA SER A 205 -49.74 -8.60 28.44
C SER A 205 -50.00 -7.37 29.30
#